data_AF-A0A850QQF5-F1
#
_entry.id   AF-A0A850QQF5-F1
#
_cell.length_a   1.000
_cell.length_b   1.000
_cell.length_c   1.000
_cell.angle_alpha   90.00
_cell.angle_beta   90.00
_cell.angle_gamma   90.00
#
_symmetry.space_group_name_H-M   'P 1'
#
loop_
_entity.id
_entity.type
_entity.pdbx_description
1 polymer ?
#
loop_
_entity_poly.entity_id
_entity_poly.type
_entity_poly.pdbx_seq_one_letter_code
_entity_poly.pdbx_strand_id
1 'polypeptide(L)' 'SLYELFTKGAITEQDALHHADSPNDLRLMIKVGSKDKTAINALDGVTVDFN' A
#
# COMPACT_ATOMS: atom_id res chain seq x y z
N SER A 1 -12.10 -1.22 5.25
CA SER A 1 -11.01 -1.41 6.24
C SER A 1 -10.07 -0.20 6.31
N LEU A 2 -9.38 0.04 7.44
CA LEU A 2 -8.39 1.15 7.57
C LEU A 2 -7.33 1.13 6.46
N TYR A 3 -6.90 -0.07 6.06
CA TYR A 3 -6.00 -0.28 4.93
C TYR A 3 -6.52 0.31 3.61
N GLU A 4 -7.83 0.21 3.30
CA GLU A 4 -8.42 0.76 2.08
C GLU A 4 -8.47 2.29 2.09
N LEU A 5 -8.80 2.88 3.26
CA LEU A 5 -8.81 4.33 3.42
C LEU A 5 -7.39 4.89 3.28
N PHE A 6 -6.40 4.21 3.88
CA PHE A 6 -4.98 4.54 3.70
C PHE A 6 -4.55 4.41 2.23
N THR A 7 -4.90 3.31 1.56
CA THR A 7 -4.52 3.11 0.14
C THR A 7 -5.22 4.06 -0.83
N LYS A 8 -6.34 4.67 -0.43
CA LYS A 8 -7.03 5.75 -1.14
C LYS A 8 -6.50 7.15 -0.78
N GLY A 9 -5.57 7.25 0.17
CA GLY A 9 -5.05 8.53 0.67
C GLY A 9 -6.03 9.33 1.52
N ALA A 10 -7.10 8.69 2.01
CA ALA A 10 -8.14 9.34 2.82
C ALA A 10 -7.70 9.54 4.29
N ILE A 11 -6.77 8.73 4.78
CA ILE A 11 -6.16 8.83 6.11
C ILE A 11 -4.65 8.61 6.03
N THR A 12 -3.90 9.17 6.98
CA THR A 12 -2.45 8.98 7.06
C THR A 12 -2.09 7.61 7.65
N GLU A 13 -0.87 7.10 7.41
CA GLU A 13 -0.39 5.87 8.07
C GLU A 13 -0.48 5.99 9.59
N GLN A 14 -0.17 7.19 10.12
CA GLN A 14 -0.22 7.45 11.56
C GLN A 14 -1.65 7.38 12.11
N ASP A 15 -2.64 7.97 11.42
CA ASP A 15 -4.05 7.87 11.82
C ASP A 15 -4.58 6.45 11.72
N ALA A 16 -4.19 5.74 10.64
CA ALA A 16 -4.57 4.36 10.43
C ALA A 16 -4.02 3.45 11.54
N LEU A 17 -2.77 3.65 11.96
CA LEU A 17 -2.14 2.87 13.04
C LEU A 17 -2.72 3.16 14.42
N HIS A 18 -3.12 4.40 14.70
CA HIS A 18 -3.76 4.75 15.98
C HIS A 18 -5.15 4.17 16.13
N HIS A 19 -5.92 4.06 15.04
CA HIS A 19 -7.26 3.48 15.05
C HIS A 19 -7.29 1.97 14.76
N ALA A 20 -6.17 1.36 14.38
CA ALA A 20 -6.12 -0.06 14.13
C ALA A 20 -6.25 -0.87 15.43
N ASP A 21 -7.18 -1.81 15.46
CA ASP A 21 -7.31 -2.78 16.56
C ASP A 21 -5.99 -3.55 16.78
N SER A 22 -5.26 -3.81 15.69
CA SER A 22 -3.93 -4.43 15.67
C SER A 22 -2.98 -3.65 14.75
N PRO A 23 -2.18 -2.71 15.27
CA PRO A 23 -1.23 -1.92 14.47
C PRO A 23 -0.21 -2.77 13.70
N ASN A 24 0.14 -3.93 14.25
CA ASN A 24 1.06 -4.88 13.62
C ASN A 24 0.46 -5.51 12.36
N ASP A 25 -0.81 -5.94 12.42
CA ASP A 25 -1.51 -6.52 11.27
C ASP A 25 -1.72 -5.47 10.18
N LEU A 26 -2.02 -4.22 10.57
CA LEU A 26 -2.10 -3.12 9.62
C LEU A 26 -0.75 -2.85 8.95
N ARG A 27 0.37 -2.83 9.70
CA ARG A 27 1.71 -2.72 9.10
C ARG A 27 2.02 -3.87 8.15
N LEU A 28 1.60 -5.09 8.49
CA LEU A 28 1.79 -6.26 7.63
C LEU A 28 0.99 -6.09 6.33
N MET A 29 -0.29 -5.72 6.41
CA MET A 29 -1.13 -5.47 5.24
C MET A 29 -0.59 -4.33 4.37
N ILE A 30 -0.14 -3.24 4.98
CA ILE A 30 0.52 -2.13 4.27
C ILE A 30 1.80 -2.61 3.58
N LYS A 31 2.67 -3.36 4.27
CA LYS A 31 3.93 -3.86 3.72
C LYS A 31 3.69 -4.85 2.56
N VAL A 32 2.74 -5.77 2.72
CA VAL A 32 2.39 -6.78 1.71
C VAL A 32 1.77 -6.09 0.49
N GLY A 33 0.71 -5.32 0.68
CA GLY A 33 0.06 -4.61 -0.41
C GLY A 33 0.94 -3.53 -1.05
N SER A 34 1.89 -2.95 -0.32
CA SER A 34 2.91 -2.07 -0.90
C SER A 34 3.93 -2.82 -1.74
N LYS A 35 4.23 -4.09 -1.47
CA LYS A 35 5.09 -4.90 -2.36
C LYS A 35 4.38 -5.18 -3.68
N ASP A 36 3.09 -5.51 -3.64
CA ASP A 36 2.27 -5.66 -4.85
C ASP A 36 2.14 -4.32 -5.59
N LYS A 37 1.90 -3.22 -4.88
CA LYS A 37 1.87 -1.87 -5.46
C LYS A 37 3.23 -1.43 -6.02
N THR A 38 4.34 -1.73 -5.34
CA THR A 38 5.68 -1.37 -5.83
C THR A 38 6.05 -2.22 -7.03
N ALA A 39 5.64 -3.50 -7.06
CA ALA A 39 5.77 -4.31 -8.25
C ALA A 39 5.02 -3.67 -9.42
N ILE A 40 3.72 -3.37 -9.30
CA ILE A 40 2.94 -2.75 -10.39
C ILE A 40 3.45 -1.34 -10.79
N ASN A 41 3.90 -0.51 -9.84
CA ASN A 41 4.47 0.81 -10.15
C ASN A 41 5.87 0.72 -10.78
N ALA A 42 6.63 -0.35 -10.51
CA ALA A 42 7.91 -0.61 -11.17
C ALA A 42 7.74 -1.08 -12.63
N LEU A 43 6.56 -1.58 -13.02
CA LEU A 43 6.22 -1.92 -14.41
C LEU A 43 5.57 -0.74 -15.16
N ASP A 44 5.02 0.24 -14.43
CA ASP A 44 4.30 1.40 -15.00
C ASP A 44 5.22 2.34 -15.83
N GLY A 45 6.54 2.12 -15.78
CA GLY A 45 7.53 2.84 -16.59
C GLY A 45 8.37 1.97 -17.52
N VAL A 46 8.14 0.66 -17.58
CA VAL A 46 8.84 -0.24 -18.51
C VAL A 46 7.96 -0.43 -19.73
N THR A 47 8.08 0.48 -20.71
CA THR A 47 7.70 0.15 -22.09
C THR A 47 8.65 -0.95 -22.55
N VAL A 48 8.14 -2.17 -22.63
CA VAL A 48 8.87 -3.29 -23.23
C VAL A 48 8.91 -3.01 -24.73
N ASP A 49 9.88 -2.21 -25.18
CA ASP A 49 10.16 -1.99 -26.59
C ASP A 49 10.69 -3.30 -27.17
N PHE A 50 9.82 -4.03 -27.87
CA PHE A 50 10.23 -5.11 -28.75
C PHE A 50 10.61 -4.48 -30.10
N ASN A 51 11.91 -4.21 -30.28
CA ASN A 51 12.48 -3.89 -31.59
C ASN A 51 13.66 -4.81 -31.90
#